data_AF-A0A2D5X1R1-F1
#
_entry.id   AF-A0A2D5X1R1-F1
#
_cell.length_a   1.000
_cell.length_b   1.000
_cell.length_c   1.000
_cell.angle_alpha   90.00
_cell.angle_beta   90.00
_cell.angle_gamma   90.00
#
_symmetry.space_group_name_H-M   'P 1'
#
loop_
_entity.id
_entity.type
_entity.pdbx_description
1 polymer ?
#
loop_
_entity_poly.entity_id
_entity_poly.type
_entity_poly.pdbx_seq_one_letter_code
_entity_poly.pdbx_strand_id
1 'polypeptide(L)'
;MGLADRGSFMWGLMSITQIWLALKLMEDVEGWLTTLLGASGAACVMIAIVLFRQEQRELLLNPLKVQNKEVHPEQIAKQGKGTWIGIVMWIIAIITGSVILP
;
A
#
# COMPACT_ATOMS: atom_id res chain seq x y z
N MET A 1 10.40 12.25 2.36
CA MET A 1 9.59 11.25 3.10
C MET A 1 9.83 9.89 2.46
N GLY A 2 10.30 8.92 3.25
CA GLY A 2 10.61 7.58 2.75
C GLY A 2 9.34 6.84 2.36
N LEU A 3 9.43 5.87 1.45
CA LEU A 3 8.27 5.13 0.95
C LEU A 3 7.51 4.41 2.09
N ALA A 4 8.22 3.88 3.08
CA ALA A 4 7.63 3.28 4.29
C ALA A 4 6.92 4.26 5.22
N ASP A 5 7.23 5.55 5.16
CA ASP A 5 6.54 6.55 5.98
C ASP A 5 5.22 6.99 5.33
N ARG A 6 5.00 6.66 4.05
CA ARG A 6 3.83 7.11 3.28
C ARG A 6 2.66 6.18 3.56
N GLY A 7 1.71 6.66 4.34
CA GLY A 7 0.45 5.96 4.56
C GLY A 7 -0.29 5.74 3.24
N SER A 8 -0.21 6.70 2.32
CA SER A 8 -0.78 6.58 0.97
C SER A 8 -0.31 5.33 0.22
N PHE A 9 0.96 4.97 0.37
CA PHE A 9 1.56 3.80 -0.27
C PHE A 9 1.02 2.49 0.33
N MET A 10 0.90 2.41 1.66
CA MET A 10 0.36 1.23 2.33
C MET A 10 -1.10 0.97 1.95
N TRP A 11 -1.94 2.01 1.96
CA TRP A 11 -3.34 1.90 1.56
C TRP A 11 -3.49 1.57 0.07
N GLY A 12 -2.57 2.04 -0.77
CA GLY A 12 -2.48 1.64 -2.17
C GLY A 12 -2.19 0.15 -2.35
N LEU A 13 -1.19 -0.41 -1.64
CA LEU A 13 -0.88 -1.84 -1.68
C LEU A 13 -2.06 -2.71 -1.17
N MET A 14 -2.71 -2.27 -0.09
CA MET A 14 -3.91 -2.93 0.42
C MET A 14 -5.04 -2.92 -0.62
N SER A 15 -5.28 -1.79 -1.27
CA SER A 15 -6.27 -1.69 -2.35
C SER A 15 -5.98 -2.65 -3.49
N ILE A 16 -4.73 -2.74 -3.96
CA ILE A 16 -4.36 -3.66 -5.05
C ILE A 16 -4.62 -5.10 -4.64
N THR A 17 -4.29 -5.45 -3.39
CA THR A 17 -4.54 -6.80 -2.85
C THR A 17 -6.04 -7.12 -2.79
N GLN A 18 -6.88 -6.17 -2.36
CA GLN A 18 -8.34 -6.33 -2.31
C GLN A 18 -8.94 -6.52 -3.70
N ILE A 19 -8.51 -5.72 -4.69
CA ILE A 19 -8.95 -5.85 -6.08
C ILE A 19 -8.51 -7.19 -6.67
N TRP A 20 -7.26 -7.60 -6.43
CA TRP A 20 -6.74 -8.87 -6.91
C TRP A 20 -7.52 -10.07 -6.33
N LEU A 21 -7.79 -10.07 -5.02
CA LEU A 21 -8.61 -11.11 -4.38
C LEU A 21 -10.05 -11.09 -4.92
N ALA A 22 -10.63 -9.91 -5.16
CA ALA A 22 -11.96 -9.78 -5.75
C ALA A 22 -12.03 -10.32 -7.19
N LEU A 23 -10.94 -10.28 -7.95
CA LEU A 23 -10.88 -10.88 -9.27
C LEU A 23 -10.74 -12.40 -9.20
N LYS A 24 -9.88 -12.92 -8.31
CA LYS A 24 -9.64 -14.37 -8.20
C LYS A 24 -10.81 -15.13 -7.61
N LEU A 25 -11.51 -14.54 -6.63
CA LEU A 25 -12.62 -15.21 -5.94
C LEU A 25 -13.99 -14.89 -6.57
N MET A 26 -14.03 -14.26 -7.75
CA MET A 26 -15.27 -13.78 -8.36
C MET A 26 -16.29 -14.89 -8.63
N GLU A 27 -15.81 -16.08 -9.02
CA GLU A 27 -16.66 -17.22 -9.40
C GLU A 27 -17.11 -18.04 -8.18
N ASP A 28 -16.26 -18.14 -7.14
CA ASP A 28 -16.55 -18.95 -5.94
C ASP A 28 -17.48 -18.25 -4.95
N VAL A 29 -17.67 -16.93 -5.12
CA VAL A 29 -18.10 -16.04 -4.06
C VAL A 29 -19.10 -14.99 -4.56
N GLU A 30 -20.18 -15.44 -5.19
CA GLU A 30 -21.17 -14.50 -5.71
C GLU A 30 -21.96 -13.82 -4.57
N GLY A 31 -22.01 -12.48 -4.61
CA GLY A 31 -22.82 -11.64 -3.71
C GLY A 31 -22.02 -10.88 -2.64
N TRP A 32 -21.27 -11.56 -1.77
CA TRP A 32 -20.56 -10.88 -0.67
C TRP A 32 -19.22 -10.28 -1.07
N LEU A 33 -18.60 -10.78 -2.15
CA LEU A 33 -17.30 -10.32 -2.62
C LEU A 33 -17.31 -8.84 -3.03
N THR A 34 -18.34 -8.43 -3.76
CA THR A 34 -18.50 -7.02 -4.20
C THR A 34 -18.71 -6.09 -3.01
N THR A 35 -19.46 -6.52 -2.00
CA THR A 35 -19.72 -5.73 -0.80
C THR A 35 -18.51 -5.64 0.12
N LEU A 36 -17.79 -6.75 0.31
CA LEU A 36 -16.66 -6.80 1.24
C LEU A 36 -15.36 -6.39 0.58
N LEU A 37 -14.94 -7.02 -0.52
CA LEU A 37 -13.66 -6.71 -1.17
C LEU A 37 -13.78 -5.56 -2.17
N GLY A 38 -14.89 -5.44 -2.88
CA GLY A 38 -15.13 -4.34 -3.82
C GLY A 38 -15.24 -2.99 -3.11
N ALA A 39 -16.14 -2.86 -2.14
CA ALA A 39 -16.32 -1.62 -1.40
C ALA A 39 -15.11 -1.26 -0.53
N SER A 40 -14.48 -2.25 0.14
CA SER A 40 -13.27 -1.98 0.93
C SER A 40 -12.06 -1.67 0.04
N GLY A 41 -11.93 -2.33 -1.11
CA GLY A 41 -10.92 -2.01 -2.12
C GLY A 41 -11.06 -0.56 -2.61
N ALA A 42 -12.26 -0.15 -3.00
CA ALA A 42 -12.56 1.23 -3.40
C ALA A 42 -12.32 2.24 -2.26
N ALA A 43 -12.68 1.89 -1.02
CA ALA A 43 -12.40 2.72 0.15
C ALA A 43 -10.88 2.88 0.39
N CYS A 44 -10.10 1.82 0.20
CA CYS A 44 -8.64 1.86 0.30
C CYS A 44 -8.03 2.78 -0.77
N VAL A 45 -8.53 2.76 -2.01
CA VAL A 45 -8.13 3.72 -3.06
C VAL A 45 -8.39 5.16 -2.60
N MET A 46 -9.59 5.43 -2.11
CA MET A 46 -9.97 6.77 -1.68
C MET A 46 -9.11 7.28 -0.53
N ILE A 47 -8.86 6.43 0.48
CA ILE A 47 -7.97 6.76 1.59
C ILE A 47 -6.55 7.01 1.09
N ALA A 48 -6.03 6.16 0.20
CA ALA A 48 -4.70 6.34 -0.39
C ALA A 48 -4.57 7.70 -1.10
N ILE A 49 -5.59 8.12 -1.87
CA ILE A 49 -5.60 9.42 -2.56
C ILE A 49 -5.68 10.58 -1.56
N VAL A 50 -6.54 10.50 -0.55
CA VAL A 50 -6.68 11.56 0.46
C VAL A 50 -5.37 11.74 1.22
N LEU A 51 -4.77 10.64 1.69
CA LEU A 51 -3.48 10.67 2.37
C LEU A 51 -2.38 11.15 1.45
N PHE A 52 -2.37 10.75 0.18
CA PHE A 52 -1.39 11.24 -0.79
C PHE A 52 -1.47 12.77 -0.92
N ARG A 53 -2.68 13.33 -1.04
CA ARG A 53 -2.86 14.79 -1.09
C ARG A 53 -2.40 15.48 0.19
N GLN A 54 -2.65 14.88 1.36
CA GLN A 54 -2.17 15.40 2.64
C GLN A 54 -0.65 15.36 2.73
N GLU A 55 -0.02 14.25 2.34
CA GLU A 55 1.43 14.09 2.29
C GLU A 55 2.09 15.09 1.33
N GLN A 56 1.51 15.31 0.14
CA GLN A 56 2.01 16.32 -0.79
C GLN A 56 1.88 17.74 -0.22
N ARG A 57 0.73 18.07 0.36
CA ARG A 57 0.52 19.38 1.00
C ARG A 57 1.49 19.60 2.16
N GLU A 58 1.77 18.56 2.94
CA GLU A 58 2.72 18.63 4.04
C GLU A 58 4.15 18.86 3.55
N LEU A 59 4.56 18.19 2.48
CA LEU A 59 5.86 18.42 1.85
C LEU A 59 6.01 19.84 1.30
N LEU A 60 4.92 20.42 0.77
CA LEU A 60 4.91 21.81 0.30
C LEU A 60 4.98 22.82 1.44
N LEU A 61 4.31 22.55 2.56
CA LEU A 61 4.29 23.44 3.73
C LEU A 61 5.57 23.32 4.58
N ASN A 62 6.20 22.15 4.60
CA ASN A 62 7.45 21.93 5.33
C ASN A 62 8.42 21.04 4.51
N PRO A 63 9.18 21.63 3.57
CA PRO A 63 10.13 20.88 2.74
C PRO A 63 11.30 20.30 3.55
N LEU A 64 11.62 20.90 4.72
CA LEU A 64 12.68 20.43 5.61
C LEU A 64 12.29 19.20 6.42
N LYS A 65 11.01 18.82 6.48
CA LYS A 65 10.55 17.58 7.13
C LYS A 65 11.20 16.32 6.55
N VAL A 66 11.74 16.40 5.33
CA VAL A 66 12.47 15.32 4.67
C VAL A 66 13.97 15.32 5.03
N GLN A 67 14.54 16.48 5.35
CA GLN A 67 15.97 16.67 5.59
C GLN A 67 16.34 16.63 7.07
N ASN A 68 15.44 17.08 7.96
CA ASN A 68 15.64 17.14 9.41
C ASN A 68 14.89 16.01 10.15
N LYS A 69 15.03 14.75 9.70
CA LYS A 69 14.64 13.62 10.56
C LYS A 69 15.68 13.55 11.69
N GLU A 70 15.29 13.67 12.95
CA GLU A 70 16.15 13.48 14.14
C GLU A 70 16.62 12.01 14.32
N VAL A 71 16.59 11.25 13.24
CA VAL A 71 16.80 9.81 13.21
C VAL A 71 18.19 9.57 12.66
N HIS A 72 18.98 8.71 13.32
CA HIS A 72 20.36 8.44 12.88
C HIS A 72 20.40 8.00 11.40
N PRO A 73 21.39 8.47 10.61
CA PRO A 73 21.51 8.17 9.18
C PRO A 73 21.42 6.67 8.83
N GLU A 74 21.92 5.82 9.73
CA GLU A 74 21.89 4.36 9.59
C GLU A 74 20.46 3.77 9.59
N GLN A 75 19.56 4.36 10.38
CA GLN A 75 18.16 3.90 10.45
C GLN A 75 17.38 4.31 9.20
N ILE A 76 17.68 5.49 8.64
CA ILE A 76 17.13 5.95 7.35
C ILE A 76 17.56 5.01 6.22
N ALA A 77 18.83 4.59 6.20
CA ALA A 77 19.35 3.66 5.21
C ALA A 77 18.73 2.25 5.32
N LYS A 78 18.47 1.77 6.53
CA LYS A 78 17.80 0.47 6.77
C LYS A 78 16.31 0.50 6.40
N GLN A 79 15.63 1.62 6.56
CA GLN A 79 14.21 1.77 6.25
C GLN A 79 13.91 1.51 4.75
N GLY A 80 14.77 1.99 3.85
CA GLY A 80 14.65 1.73 2.41
C GLY A 80 14.79 0.26 2.03
N LYS A 81 15.74 -0.45 2.66
CA LYS A 81 15.95 -1.90 2.42
C LYS A 81 14.75 -2.73 2.91
N GLY A 82 14.24 -2.44 4.11
CA GLY A 82 13.07 -3.15 4.66
C GLY A 82 11.82 -2.99 3.82
N THR A 83 11.58 -1.78 3.29
CA THR A 83 10.43 -1.51 2.41
C THR A 83 10.48 -2.36 1.14
N TRP A 84 11.65 -2.44 0.50
CA TRP A 84 11.83 -3.24 -0.72
C TRP A 84 11.65 -4.74 -0.47
N ILE A 85 12.15 -5.26 0.65
CA ILE A 85 11.92 -6.65 1.03
C ILE A 85 10.41 -6.93 1.16
N GLY A 86 9.67 -6.02 1.82
CA GLY A 86 8.20 -6.13 1.94
C GLY A 86 7.48 -6.14 0.59
N ILE A 87 7.87 -5.27 -0.34
CA ILE A 87 7.30 -5.22 -1.70
C ILE A 87 7.60 -6.51 -2.46
N VAL A 88 8.84 -7.01 -2.42
CA VAL A 88 9.22 -8.25 -3.10
C VAL A 88 8.44 -9.44 -2.55
N MET A 89 8.33 -9.56 -1.23
CA MET A 89 7.53 -10.61 -0.59
C MET A 89 6.05 -10.52 -0.98
N TRP A 90 5.49 -9.31 -1.05
CA TRP A 90 4.12 -9.09 -1.49
C TRP A 90 3.90 -9.49 -2.97
N ILE A 91 4.83 -9.14 -3.87
CA ILE A 91 4.78 -9.57 -5.28
C ILE A 91 4.83 -11.10 -5.37
N ILE A 92 5.75 -11.75 -4.65
CA ILE A 92 5.86 -13.22 -4.62
C ILE A 92 4.54 -13.84 -4.13
N ALA A 93 3.93 -13.27 -3.09
CA ALA A 93 2.65 -13.75 -2.57
C ALA A 93 1.52 -13.63 -3.61
N ILE A 94 1.44 -12.52 -4.35
CA ILE A 94 0.44 -12.35 -5.42
C ILE A 94 0.66 -13.35 -6.55
N ILE A 95 1.90 -13.53 -7.02
CA ILE A 95 2.22 -14.47 -8.10
C ILE A 95 1.88 -15.89 -7.67
N THR A 96 2.34 -16.29 -6.48
CA THR A 96 2.10 -17.63 -5.94
C THR A 96 0.61 -17.87 -5.71
N GLY A 97 -0.09 -16.91 -5.12
CA GLY A 97 -1.54 -16.96 -4.92
C GLY A 97 -2.29 -17.01 -6.24
N SER A 98 -1.80 -16.38 -7.31
CA SER A 98 -2.46 -16.41 -8.63
C SER A 98 -2.38 -17.78 -9.29
N VAL A 99 -1.40 -18.61 -8.92
CA VAL A 99 -1.24 -19.99 -9.39
C VAL A 99 -1.99 -20.99 -8.50
N ILE A 100 -2.01 -20.76 -7.18
CA ILE A 100 -2.57 -21.69 -6.19
C ILE A 100 -4.09 -21.51 -6.01
N LEU A 101 -4.57 -20.27 -5.97
CA LEU A 101 -6.01 -20.01 -5.87
C LEU A 101 -6.63 -20.26 -7.25
N PRO A 102 -7.74 -21.02 -7.33
CA PRO A 102 -8.46 -21.23 -8.58
C PRO A 102 -8.86 -19.90 -9.23
#